data_AF-A0A1J3JGR9-F1
#
_entry.id   AF-A0A1J3JGR9-F1
#
_cell.length_a   1.000
_cell.length_b   1.000
_cell.length_c   1.000
_cell.angle_alpha   90.00
_cell.angle_beta   90.00
_cell.angle_gamma   90.00
#
_symmetry.space_group_name_H-M   'P 1'
#
loop_
_entity.id
_entity.type
_entity.pdbx_description
1 polymer ?
#
loop_
_entity_poly.entity_id
_entity_poly.type
_entity_poly.pdbx_seq_one_letter_code
_entity_poly.pdbx_strand_id
1 'polypeptide(L)'
;SNSFDVFIRGEEIISGAQRVHIPNVLEKRAGECGIDVNTIKTYVDSFRYGAPLHGGFGVGLERVVMLFCALNNIRKTSMFPRDPQRLAP
;
A
#
# COMPACT_ATOMS: atom_id res chain seq x y z
N SER A 1 -0.39 12.04 -10.65
CA SER A 1 -0.37 10.56 -10.70
C SER A 1 -1.77 10.08 -11.02
N ASN A 2 -1.90 8.85 -11.51
CA ASN A 2 -3.21 8.20 -11.66
C ASN A 2 -3.51 7.42 -10.37
N SER A 3 -3.87 8.15 -9.32
CA SER A 3 -4.07 7.62 -7.96
C SER A 3 -5.30 8.23 -7.30
N PHE A 4 -5.84 7.56 -6.29
CA PHE A 4 -7.00 7.98 -5.52
C PHE A 4 -6.91 7.47 -4.09
N ASP A 5 -7.61 8.14 -3.19
CA ASP A 5 -7.79 7.71 -1.80
C ASP A 5 -9.29 7.63 -1.48
N VAL A 6 -9.65 6.75 -0.53
CA VAL A 6 -11.02 6.58 -0.03
C VAL A 6 -11.04 6.89 1.46
N PHE A 7 -12.04 7.66 1.88
CA PHE A 7 -12.17 8.14 3.26
C PHE A 7 -13.46 7.65 3.90
N ILE A 8 -13.39 7.28 5.18
CA ILE A 8 -14.53 7.08 6.06
C ILE A 8 -14.38 8.03 7.24
N ARG A 9 -15.41 8.85 7.52
CA ARG A 9 -15.42 9.82 8.63
C ARG A 9 -14.22 10.78 8.66
N GLY A 10 -13.71 11.15 7.48
CA GLY A 10 -12.57 12.07 7.34
C GLY A 10 -11.20 11.41 7.52
N GLU A 11 -11.14 10.09 7.67
CA GLU A 11 -9.90 9.33 7.78
C GLU A 11 -9.72 8.35 6.60
N GLU A 12 -8.51 8.25 6.07
CA GLU A 12 -8.16 7.37 4.94
C GLU A 12 -8.34 5.90 5.31
N ILE A 13 -8.92 5.09 4.42
CA ILE A 13 -9.04 3.62 4.55
C ILE A 13 -8.43 2.82 3.39
N ILE A 14 -8.32 3.43 2.21
CA ILE A 14 -7.83 2.80 0.98
C ILE A 14 -7.04 3.85 0.22
N SER A 15 -5.87 3.45 -0.26
CA SER A 15 -5.16 4.16 -1.33
C SER A 15 -4.98 3.22 -2.53
N GLY A 16 -5.23 3.76 -3.73
CA GLY A 16 -5.17 3.04 -4.98
C GLY A 16 -4.42 3.80 -6.06
N ALA A 17 -3.78 3.07 -6.96
CA ALA A 17 -3.07 3.67 -8.09
C ALA A 17 -2.96 2.73 -9.29
N GLN A 18 -2.89 3.33 -10.47
CA GLN A 18 -2.34 2.67 -11.65
C GLN A 18 -0.83 2.51 -11.47
N ARG A 19 -0.29 1.35 -11.85
CA ARG A 19 1.14 1.05 -11.72
C ARG A 19 1.88 1.30 -13.02
N VAL A 20 3.15 1.68 -12.87
CA VAL A 20 4.08 1.81 -14.00
C VAL A 20 4.50 0.40 -14.42
N HIS A 21 4.02 -0.04 -15.57
CA HIS A 21 4.32 -1.37 -16.14
C HIS A 21 5.48 -1.33 -17.14
N ILE A 22 6.01 -0.14 -17.47
CA ILE A 22 7.14 0.03 -18.41
C ILE A 22 8.45 0.05 -17.60
N PRO A 23 9.35 -0.93 -17.77
CA PRO A 23 10.55 -1.09 -16.94
C PRO A 23 11.43 0.17 -16.84
N ASN A 24 11.77 0.79 -17.97
CA ASN A 24 12.66 1.96 -17.99
C ASN A 24 12.05 3.17 -17.26
N VAL A 25 10.72 3.32 -17.32
CA VAL A 25 10.01 4.38 -16.60
C VAL A 25 9.99 4.07 -15.11
N LEU A 26 9.79 2.80 -14.73
CA LEU A 26 9.82 2.36 -13.35
C LEU A 26 11.19 2.58 -12.71
N GLU A 27 12.28 2.21 -13.39
CA GLU A 27 13.66 2.43 -12.93
C GLU A 27 13.97 3.92 -12.74
N LYS A 28 13.59 4.75 -13.72
CA LYS A 28 13.76 6.21 -13.63
C LYS A 28 13.04 6.76 -12.40
N ARG A 29 11.78 6.37 -12.17
CA ARG A 29 11.01 6.81 -11.01
C ARG A 29 11.59 6.29 -9.69
N ALA A 30 12.11 5.06 -9.66
CA ALA A 30 12.80 4.53 -8.49
C ALA A 30 14.03 5.40 -8.13
N GLY A 31 14.85 5.76 -9.13
CA GLY A 31 15.98 6.67 -8.92
C GLY A 31 15.58 8.06 -8.45
N GLU A 32 14.53 8.65 -9.02
CA GLU A 32 13.97 9.94 -8.56
C GLU A 32 13.46 9.89 -7.11
N CYS A 33 13.00 8.71 -6.64
CA CYS A 33 12.59 8.48 -5.26
C CYS A 33 13.75 8.05 -4.34
N GLY A 34 14.99 7.99 -4.82
CA GLY A 34 16.15 7.57 -4.04
C GLY A 34 16.22 6.07 -3.75
N ILE A 35 15.52 5.24 -4.52
CA ILE A 35 15.53 3.78 -4.40
C ILE A 35 16.61 3.21 -5.33
N ASP A 36 17.54 2.44 -4.77
CA ASP A 36 18.51 1.68 -5.57
C ASP A 36 17.81 0.55 -6.34
N VAL A 37 17.79 0.67 -7.67
CA VAL A 37 17.17 -0.28 -8.59
C VAL A 37 17.69 -1.71 -8.38
N ASN A 38 18.95 -1.89 -7.95
CA ASN A 38 19.51 -3.22 -7.72
C ASN A 38 18.78 -3.97 -6.61
N THR A 39 18.28 -3.28 -5.58
CA THR A 39 17.54 -3.89 -4.47
C THR A 39 16.17 -4.44 -4.88
N ILE A 40 15.63 -3.97 -6.00
CA ILE A 40 14.32 -4.34 -6.55
C ILE A 40 14.42 -4.95 -7.95
N LYS A 41 15.62 -5.36 -8.38
CA LYS A 41 15.90 -5.79 -9.76
C LYS A 41 14.95 -6.88 -10.25
N THR A 42 14.73 -7.92 -9.44
CA THR A 42 13.84 -9.03 -9.79
C THR A 42 12.40 -8.57 -10.03
N TYR A 43 11.93 -7.57 -9.27
CA TYR A 43 10.61 -6.98 -9.49
C TYR A 43 10.57 -6.24 -10.82
N VAL A 44 11.55 -5.37 -11.11
CA VAL A 44 11.63 -4.63 -12.38
C VAL A 44 11.71 -5.57 -13.59
N ASP A 45 12.52 -6.63 -13.49
CA ASP A 45 12.70 -7.60 -14.58
C ASP A 45 11.42 -8.37 -14.92
N SER A 46 10.51 -8.56 -13.95
CA SER A 46 9.21 -9.19 -14.20
C SER A 46 8.36 -8.43 -15.23
N PHE A 47 8.58 -7.12 -15.40
CA PHE A 47 7.85 -6.30 -16.35
C PHE A 47 8.39 -6.35 -17.79
N ARG A 48 9.60 -6.90 -18.00
CA ARG A 48 10.28 -6.88 -19.32
C ARG A 48 9.70 -7.85 -20.33
N TYR A 49 8.99 -8.88 -19.88
CA TYR A 49 8.44 -9.92 -20.74
C TYR A 49 6.97 -9.67 -21.14
N GLY A 50 6.53 -8.42 -21.08
CA GLY A 50 5.17 -8.01 -21.47
C GLY A 50 4.21 -7.91 -20.30
N ALA A 51 4.37 -6.90 -19.45
CA ALA A 51 3.41 -6.61 -18.39
C ALA A 51 2.20 -5.81 -18.90
N PRO A 52 0.96 -6.22 -18.59
CA PRO A 52 -0.24 -5.48 -18.98
C PRO A 52 -0.38 -4.18 -18.18
N LEU A 53 -1.22 -3.27 -18.68
CA LEU A 53 -1.73 -2.14 -17.90
C LEU A 53 -2.48 -2.67 -16.67
N HIS A 54 -2.06 -2.27 -15.48
CA HIS A 54 -2.65 -2.74 -14.23
C HIS A 54 -2.62 -1.66 -13.15
N GLY A 55 -3.41 -1.89 -12.11
CA GLY A 55 -3.51 -1.06 -10.93
C GLY A 55 -4.07 -1.90 -9.78
N GLY A 56 -4.23 -1.27 -8.63
CA GLY A 56 -4.82 -1.92 -7.48
C GLY A 56 -4.91 -0.96 -6.30
N PHE A 57 -5.38 -1.49 -5.18
CA PHE A 57 -5.52 -0.76 -3.94
C PHE A 57 -5.26 -1.69 -2.76
N GLY A 58 -4.96 -1.10 -1.60
CA GLY A 58 -4.84 -1.82 -0.33
C GLY A 58 -5.92 -1.36 0.64
N VAL A 59 -6.36 -2.26 1.52
CA VAL A 59 -7.35 -1.94 2.56
C VAL A 59 -6.96 -2.58 3.89
N GLY A 60 -6.95 -1.78 4.95
CA GLY A 60 -6.69 -2.28 6.31
C GLY A 60 -7.98 -2.76 6.97
N LEU A 61 -8.14 -4.07 7.17
CA LEU A 61 -9.37 -4.67 7.71
C LEU A 61 -9.75 -4.04 9.07
N GLU A 62 -8.83 -4.01 10.02
CA GLU A 62 -9.07 -3.48 11.36
C GLU A 62 -9.41 -1.99 11.34
N ARG A 63 -8.81 -1.24 10.42
CA ARG A 63 -9.04 0.20 10.24
C ARG A 63 -10.42 0.48 9.64
N VAL A 64 -10.86 -0.31 8.65
CA VAL A 64 -12.22 -0.24 8.10
C VAL A 64 -13.24 -0.50 9.20
N VAL A 65 -13.09 -1.58 9.98
CA VAL A 65 -14.02 -1.91 11.07
C VAL A 65 -14.02 -0.80 12.13
N MET A 66 -12.84 -0.27 12.49
CA MET A 66 -12.71 0.81 13.48
C MET A 66 -13.50 2.05 13.06
N LEU A 67 -13.31 2.53 11.83
CA LEU A 67 -13.95 3.74 11.33
C LEU A 67 -15.43 3.54 11.02
N PHE A 68 -15.81 2.35 10.50
CA PHE A 68 -17.21 2.00 10.26
C PHE A 68 -18.02 2.06 11.57
N CYS A 69 -17.50 1.41 12.62
CA CYS A 69 -18.11 1.35 13.94
C CYS A 69 -17.83 2.58 14.84
N ALA A 70 -17.21 3.64 14.30
CA ALA A 70 -16.86 4.87 15.03
C ALA A 70 -16.08 4.62 16.34
N LEU A 71 -15.15 3.67 16.31
CA LEU A 71 -14.30 3.34 17.45
C LEU A 71 -13.09 4.29 17.51
N ASN A 72 -12.67 4.62 18.72
CA ASN A 72 -11.60 5.57 18.99
C ASN A 72 -10.20 4.94 19.09
N ASN A 73 -10.06 3.62 18.88
CA ASN A 73 -8.78 2.92 19.00
C ASN A 73 -8.79 1.63 18.18
N ILE A 74 -7.81 1.46 17.29
CA ILE A 74 -7.70 0.29 16.38
C ILE A 74 -7.49 -1.03 17.11
N ARG A 75 -6.99 -0.98 18.36
CA ARG A 75 -6.83 -2.18 19.20
C ARG A 75 -8.18 -2.84 19.52
N LYS A 76 -9.29 -2.12 19.44
CA LYS A 76 -10.64 -2.67 19.66
C LYS A 76 -11.13 -3.54 18.50
N THR A 77 -10.46 -3.51 17.35
CA THR A 77 -10.81 -4.26 16.14
C THR A 77 -9.76 -5.28 15.73
N SER A 78 -8.70 -5.43 16.53
CA SER A 78 -7.71 -6.50 16.41
C SER A 78 -7.90 -7.49 17.55
N MET A 79 -7.93 -8.79 17.26
CA MET A 79 -8.20 -9.83 18.28
C MET A 79 -7.09 -9.93 19.33
N PHE A 80 -5.83 -9.92 18.88
CA PHE A 80 -4.64 -9.85 19.74
C PHE A 80 -3.77 -8.69 19.25
N PRO A 81 -4.09 -7.44 19.64
CA PRO A 81 -3.38 -6.26 19.16
C PRO A 81 -1.85 -6.36 19.29
N ARG A 82 -1.13 -5.86 18.28
CA ARG A 82 0.32 -5.76 18.28
C ARG A 82 0.73 -4.30 18.11
N ASP A 83 1.67 -3.88 18.93
CA ASP A 83 2.36 -2.60 18.86
C ASP A 83 3.79 -2.78 19.41
N PRO A 84 4.69 -1.78 19.29
CA PRO A 84 6.07 -1.95 19.76
C PRO A 84 6.21 -2.29 21.25
N GLN A 85 5.17 -2.06 22.06
CA GLN A 85 5.17 -2.34 23.50
C GLN A 85 4.46 -3.66 23.86
N ARG A 86 3.62 -4.23 22.99
CA ARG A 86 2.84 -5.44 23.24
C ARG A 86 3.18 -6.56 22.25
N LEU A 87 3.92 -7.56 22.75
CA LEU A 87 4.35 -8.74 21.99
C LEU A 87 3.60 -10.02 22.36
N ALA A 88 3.15 -10.17 23.61
CA ALA A 88 2.36 -11.30 24.08
C ALA A 88 0.84 -11.04 23.93
N PRO A 89 0.00 -12.09 23.87
CA PRO A 89 -1.41 -11.96 24.20
C PRO A 89 -1.64 -11.25 25.54
#